data_AF-A0A7J3V1R3-F1
#
_entry.id   AF-A0A7J3V1R3-F1
#
_cell.length_a   1.000
_cell.length_b   1.000
_cell.length_c   1.000
_cell.angle_alpha   90.00
_cell.angle_beta   90.00
_cell.angle_gamma   90.00
#
_symmetry.space_group_name_H-M   'P 1'
#
loop_
_entity.id
_entity.type
_entity.pdbx_description
1 polymer ?
#
loop_
_entity_poly.entity_id
_entity_poly.type
_entity_poly.pdbx_seq_one_letter_code
_entity_poly.pdbx_strand_id
1 'polypeptide(L)' 'MQLLDEILELLSDGKERKPTDISKDLKVDIALVNEALAFLAEYNFVRRGHNGSYMLDDEVKRVLEIYS' A
#
# COMPACT_ATOMS: atom_id res chain seq x y z
N MET A 1 12.82 -2.80 -7.05
CA MET A 1 12.25 -1.88 -6.05
C MET A 1 10.99 -1.16 -6.53
N GLN A 2 10.72 -1.04 -7.84
CA GLN A 2 9.60 -0.28 -8.41
C GLN A 2 8.19 -0.60 -7.85
N LEU A 3 7.90 -1.88 -7.53
CA LEU A 3 6.57 -2.30 -7.06
C LEU A 3 6.17 -1.73 -5.69
N LEU A 4 7.12 -1.65 -4.74
CA LEU A 4 6.82 -1.14 -3.39
C LEU A 4 6.47 0.35 -3.47
N ASP A 5 7.24 1.11 -4.25
CA ASP A 5 7.03 2.54 -4.46
C ASP A 5 5.68 2.81 -5.13
N GLU A 6 5.34 2.03 -6.18
CA GLU A 6 4.04 2.13 -6.86
C GLU A 6 2.85 1.83 -5.94
N ILE A 7 2.97 0.86 -5.03
CA ILE A 7 1.93 0.56 -4.03
C ILE A 7 1.77 1.72 -3.04
N LEU A 8 2.89 2.29 -2.56
CA LEU A 8 2.84 3.43 -1.64
C LEU A 8 2.27 4.68 -2.30
N GLU A 9 2.65 4.96 -3.54
CA GLU A 9 2.08 6.05 -4.35
C GLU A 9 0.58 5.86 -4.54
N LEU A 10 0.13 4.64 -4.89
CA LEU A 10 -1.28 4.33 -5.06
C LEU A 10 -2.08 4.54 -3.77
N LEU A 11 -1.52 4.19 -2.61
CA LEU A 11 -2.17 4.34 -1.29
C LEU A 11 -2.05 5.74 -0.68
N SER A 12 -1.23 6.62 -1.27
CA SER A 12 -0.97 7.97 -0.75
C SER A 12 -2.21 8.88 -0.69
N ASP A 13 -3.23 8.59 -1.51
CA ASP A 13 -4.52 9.30 -1.48
C ASP A 13 -5.35 9.02 -0.21
N GLY A 14 -4.87 8.13 0.66
CA GLY A 14 -5.47 7.79 1.94
C GLY A 14 -6.69 6.87 1.86
N LYS A 15 -7.00 6.33 0.67
CA LYS A 15 -8.11 5.39 0.50
C LYS A 15 -7.66 3.96 0.77
N GLU A 16 -8.52 3.22 1.46
CA GLU A 16 -8.40 1.78 1.59
C GLU A 16 -8.59 1.08 0.24
N ARG A 17 -7.69 0.16 -0.11
CA ARG A 17 -7.77 -0.65 -1.34
C ARG A 17 -7.58 -2.13 -1.03
N LYS A 18 -8.28 -3.00 -1.76
CA LYS A 18 -8.04 -4.44 -1.66
C LYS A 18 -6.85 -4.84 -2.53
N PRO A 19 -6.10 -5.90 -2.17
CA PRO A 19 -5.02 -6.44 -3.01
C PRO A 19 -5.46 -6.74 -4.44
N THR A 20 -6.71 -7.17 -4.64
CA THR A 20 -7.30 -7.41 -5.96
C THR A 20 -7.41 -6.16 -6.82
N ASP A 21 -7.64 -5.00 -6.21
CA ASP A 21 -7.80 -3.74 -6.92
C ASP A 21 -6.42 -3.17 -7.27
N ILE A 22 -5.48 -3.24 -6.32
CA ILE A 22 -4.07 -2.88 -6.52
C ILE A 22 -3.45 -3.73 -7.65
N SER A 23 -3.70 -5.04 -7.65
CA SER A 23 -3.24 -5.96 -8.71
C SER A 23 -3.76 -5.56 -10.10
N LYS A 24 -5.02 -5.12 -10.20
CA LYS A 24 -5.60 -4.66 -11.48
C LYS A 24 -5.01 -3.33 -11.93
N ASP A 25 -4.87 -2.37 -11.01
CA ASP A 25 -4.40 -1.02 -11.31
C ASP A 25 -2.93 -1.05 -11.76
N LEU A 26 -2.09 -1.81 -11.05
CA LEU A 26 -0.66 -1.96 -11.36
C LEU A 26 -0.37 -3.00 -12.43
N LYS A 27 -1.36 -3.83 -12.81
CA LYS A 27 -1.21 -4.98 -13.72
C LYS A 27 -0.13 -5.97 -13.25
N VAL A 28 -0.10 -6.22 -11.95
CA VAL A 28 0.86 -7.11 -11.28
C VAL A 28 0.13 -8.32 -10.72
N ASP A 29 0.80 -9.47 -10.68
CA ASP A 29 0.26 -10.69 -10.07
C ASP A 29 -0.18 -10.47 -8.62
N ILE A 30 -1.35 -10.97 -8.27
CA ILE A 30 -1.94 -10.76 -6.94
C ILE A 30 -1.11 -11.40 -5.80
N ALA A 31 -0.38 -12.49 -6.06
CA ALA A 31 0.50 -13.07 -5.04
C ALA A 31 1.66 -12.12 -4.72
N LEU A 32 2.29 -11.53 -5.75
CA LEU A 32 3.34 -10.52 -5.57
C LEU A 32 2.82 -9.27 -4.84
N VAL A 33 1.60 -8.82 -5.15
CA VAL A 33 0.96 -7.71 -4.43
C VAL A 33 0.73 -8.06 -2.95
N ASN A 34 0.28 -9.28 -2.65
CA ASN A 34 0.11 -9.71 -1.26
C ASN A 34 1.44 -9.80 -0.50
N GLU A 35 2.49 -10.32 -1.12
CA GLU A 35 3.83 -10.35 -0.53
C GLU A 35 4.37 -8.94 -0.28
N ALA A 36 4.22 -8.03 -1.25
CA ALA A 36 4.62 -6.64 -1.12
C ALA A 36 3.87 -5.92 0.01
N LEU A 37 2.55 -6.09 0.10
CA LEU A 37 1.73 -5.50 1.16
C LEU A 37 2.05 -6.07 2.54
N ALA A 38 2.33 -7.38 2.62
CA ALA A 38 2.77 -8.01 3.86
C ALA A 38 4.12 -7.46 4.32
N PHE A 39 5.08 -7.31 3.40
CA PHE A 39 6.36 -6.67 3.68
C PHE A 39 6.17 -5.22 4.16
N LEU A 40 5.42 -4.39 3.43
CA LEU A 40 5.17 -3.00 3.84
C LEU A 40 4.47 -2.90 5.21
N ALA A 41 3.57 -3.83 5.52
CA ALA A 41 2.89 -3.88 6.81
C ALA A 41 3.83 -4.26 7.96
N GLU A 42 4.80 -5.14 7.72
CA GLU A 42 5.82 -5.52 8.72
C GLU A 42 6.65 -4.32 9.18
N TYR A 43 6.87 -3.35 8.29
CA TYR A 43 7.61 -2.11 8.58
C TYR A 43 6.69 -0.90 8.85
N ASN A 44 5.40 -1.11 9.10
CA ASN A 44 4.41 -0.07 9.40
C ASN A 44 4.24 1.01 8.31
N PHE A 45 4.55 0.72 7.05
CA PHE A 45 4.25 1.65 5.95
C PHE A 45 2.76 1.65 5.58
N VAL A 46 2.10 0.50 5.75
CA VAL A 46 0.69 0.31 5.47
C VAL A 46 0.03 -0.45 6.61
N ARG A 47 -1.27 -0.22 6.81
CA ARG A 47 -2.10 -0.96 7.77
C ARG A 47 -3.11 -1.82 7.04
N ARG A 48 -3.39 -3.00 7.59
CA ARG A 48 -4.43 -3.90 7.09
C ARG A 48 -5.76 -3.62 7.78
N GLY A 49 -6.78 -3.27 6.99
CA GLY A 49 -8.15 -3.08 7.46
C GLY A 49 -8.89 -4.39 7.74
N HIS A 50 -10.02 -4.29 8.44
CA HIS A 50 -10.81 -5.44 8.89
C HIS A 50 -11.40 -6.30 7.76
N ASN A 51 -11.52 -5.78 6.54
CA ASN A 51 -12.04 -6.48 5.37
C ASN A 51 -10.94 -7.00 4.42
N GLY A 52 -9.67 -6.95 4.85
CA GLY A 52 -8.52 -7.31 4.02
C GLY A 52 -8.05 -6.20 3.07
N SER A 53 -8.55 -4.97 3.21
CA SER A 53 -8.01 -3.77 2.59
C SER A 53 -6.67 -3.37 3.20
N TYR A 54 -5.93 -2.54 2.48
CA TYR A 54 -4.74 -1.86 2.95
C TYR A 54 -4.88 -0.35 2.74
N MET A 55 -4.33 0.42 3.67
CA MET A 55 -4.19 1.87 3.57
C MET A 55 -2.81 2.28 4.07
N LEU A 56 -2.34 3.46 3.66
CA LEU A 56 -1.12 4.03 4.20
C LEU A 56 -1.25 4.24 5.72
N ASP A 57 -0.18 4.00 6.46
CA ASP A 57 -0.13 4.32 7.88
C ASP A 57 -0.19 5.84 8.10
N ASP A 58 -0.87 6.30 9.16
CA ASP A 58 -1.09 7.73 9.42
C ASP A 58 0.22 8.48 9.73
N GLU A 59 1.21 7.80 10.34
CA GLU A 59 2.53 8.38 10.61
C GLU A 59 3.33 8.53 9.32
N VAL A 60 3.28 7.52 8.44
CA VAL A 60 3.94 7.56 7.13
C VAL A 60 3.28 8.59 6.22
N LYS A 61 1.95 8.70 6.25
CA LYS A 61 1.22 9.74 5.54
C LYS A 61 1.68 11.14 5.94
N ARG A 62 1.79 11.39 7.25
CA ARG A 62 2.28 12.67 7.77
C ARG A 62 3.70 12.97 7.30
N VAL A 63 4.58 11.97 7.25
CA VAL A 63 5.94 12.13 6.73
C VAL A 63 5.92 12.50 5.25
N LEU A 64 5.15 11.78 4.41
CA LEU A 64 5.07 12.06 2.97
C LEU A 64 4.50 13.46 2.69
N GLU A 65 3.51 13.93 3.47
CA GLU A 65 2.94 15.27 3.34
C GLU A 65 3.93 16.40 3.71
N ILE A 66 4.89 16.15 4.60
CA ILE A 66 5.90 17.15 4.98
C ILE A 66 6.96 17.34 3.88
N TYR A 67 7.25 16.30 3.11
CA TYR A 67 8.31 16.30 2.08
C TYR A 67 7.79 16.58 0.66
N SER A 68 6.48 16.78 0.47
CA SER A 68 5.85 17.12 -0.80
C SER A 68 5.58 18.61 -0.96
#